data_AF-A0AB73R8X5-F1
#
_entry.id   AF-A0AB73R8X5-F1
#
_cell.length_a   1.000
_cell.length_b   1.000
_cell.length_c   1.000
_cell.angle_alpha   90.00
_cell.angle_beta   90.00
_cell.angle_gamma   90.00
#
_symmetry.space_group_name_H-M   'P 1'
#
loop_
_entity.id
_entity.type
_entity.pdbx_description
1 polymer ?
#
loop_
_entity_poly.entity_id
_entity_poly.type
_entity_poly.pdbx_seq_one_letter_code
_entity_poly.pdbx_strand_id
1 'polypeptide(L)'
;MKHTINLWSFIFSFICVGLLILYFENESINTAMNWSSTDPIIFLLILTAWTFIGGLIGMNTPTTAKTTIRSIITITLTLFLLLYLILIVYFKYL
;
A
#
# COMPACT_ATOMS: atom_id res chain seq x y z
N MET A 1 3.10 20.10 8.74
CA MET A 1 3.17 18.62 8.71
C MET A 1 2.21 17.93 7.74
N LYS A 2 1.05 18.51 7.36
CA LYS A 2 0.08 17.80 6.49
C LYS A 2 0.51 17.63 5.02
N HIS A 3 1.25 18.60 4.47
CA HIS A 3 1.72 18.56 3.07
C HIS A 3 2.76 17.45 2.79
N THR A 4 3.53 17.06 3.80
CA THR A 4 4.54 15.99 3.69
C THR A 4 3.89 14.62 3.72
N ILE A 5 2.81 14.43 4.49
CA ILE A 5 2.09 13.15 4.62
C ILE A 5 1.53 12.69 3.26
N ASN A 6 0.95 13.59 2.47
CA ASN A 6 0.45 13.30 1.12
C ASN A 6 1.59 12.83 0.18
N LEU A 7 2.78 13.46 0.26
CA LEU A 7 3.94 13.05 -0.54
C LEU A 7 4.47 11.67 -0.13
N TRP A 8 4.60 11.42 1.17
CA TRP A 8 5.05 10.13 1.69
C TRP A 8 4.08 9.01 1.35
N SER A 9 2.78 9.22 1.57
CA SER A 9 1.73 8.25 1.22
C SER A 9 1.75 7.90 -0.28
N PHE A 10 1.96 8.89 -1.15
CA PHE A 10 2.12 8.66 -2.58
C PHE A 10 3.33 7.79 -2.90
N ILE A 11 4.51 8.10 -2.36
CA ILE A 11 5.71 7.29 -2.56
C ILE A 11 5.49 5.86 -2.05
N PHE A 12 4.90 5.72 -0.86
CA PHE A 12 4.63 4.41 -0.29
C PHE A 12 3.64 3.57 -1.12
N SER A 13 2.69 4.18 -1.84
CA SER A 13 1.80 3.42 -2.72
C SER A 13 2.55 2.70 -3.85
N PHE A 14 3.58 3.32 -4.43
CA PHE A 14 4.45 2.64 -5.42
C PHE A 14 5.32 1.57 -4.78
N ILE A 15 5.78 1.80 -3.55
CA ILE A 15 6.52 0.79 -2.78
C ILE A 15 5.62 -0.44 -2.54
N CYS A 16 4.33 -0.25 -2.20
CA CYS A 16 3.40 -1.36 -2.00
C CYS A 16 3.20 -2.18 -3.29
N VAL A 17 3.10 -1.52 -4.45
CA VAL A 17 3.03 -2.21 -5.75
C VAL A 17 4.33 -2.96 -6.05
N GLY A 18 5.49 -2.34 -5.83
CA GLY A 18 6.78 -2.99 -6.03
C GLY A 18 6.96 -4.21 -5.13
N LEU A 19 6.56 -4.12 -3.86
CA LEU A 19 6.58 -5.25 -2.93
C LEU A 19 5.63 -6.39 -3.37
N LEU A 20 4.47 -6.06 -3.94
CA LEU A 20 3.56 -7.07 -4.50
C LEU A 20 4.19 -7.82 -5.69
N ILE A 21 4.82 -7.08 -6.62
CA ILE A 21 5.50 -7.69 -7.77
C ILE A 21 6.63 -8.60 -7.29
N LEU A 22 7.45 -8.10 -6.36
CA LEU A 22 8.54 -8.87 -5.75
C LEU A 22 8.04 -10.14 -5.03
N TYR A 23 6.87 -10.09 -4.40
CA TYR A 23 6.25 -11.26 -3.76
C TYR A 23 5.93 -12.37 -4.79
N PHE A 24 5.51 -12.02 -6.00
CA PHE A 24 5.22 -13.02 -7.05
C PHE A 24 6.46 -13.47 -7.82
N GLU A 25 7.45 -12.59 -8.01
CA GLU A 25 8.64 -12.92 -8.82
C GLU A 25 9.69 -13.75 -8.05
N ASN A 26 9.74 -13.65 -6.72
CA ASN A 26 10.80 -14.29 -5.94
C ASN A 26 10.27 -15.28 -4.90
N GLU A 27 10.41 -16.58 -5.17
CA GLU A 27 10.33 -17.62 -4.12
C GLU A 27 11.34 -17.38 -2.98
N SER A 28 12.47 -16.72 -3.27
CA SER A 28 13.53 -16.41 -2.30
C SER A 28 13.17 -15.29 -1.31
N ILE A 29 12.27 -14.37 -1.68
CA ILE A 29 11.75 -13.34 -0.77
C ILE A 29 10.70 -13.94 0.17
N ASN A 30 10.00 -15.00 -0.26
CA ASN A 30 9.20 -15.83 0.63
C ASN A 30 10.05 -16.29 1.83
N THR A 31 11.33 -16.60 1.62
CA THR A 31 12.29 -16.97 2.68
C THR A 31 12.71 -15.80 3.57
N ALA A 32 12.95 -14.61 3.00
CA ALA A 32 13.34 -13.42 3.77
C ALA A 32 12.17 -12.79 4.55
N MET A 33 10.95 -12.82 4.00
CA MET A 33 9.74 -12.41 4.69
C MET A 33 9.22 -13.49 5.66
N ASN A 34 9.57 -14.76 5.47
CA ASN A 34 9.37 -15.83 6.47
C ASN A 34 10.23 -15.67 7.74
N TRP A 35 11.24 -14.79 7.76
CA TRP A 35 11.93 -14.43 9.02
C TRP A 35 11.04 -13.61 9.96
N SER A 36 10.03 -12.94 9.42
CA SER A 36 8.91 -12.43 10.20
C SER A 36 7.91 -13.58 10.36
N SER A 37 7.51 -13.90 11.59
CA SER A 37 6.42 -14.87 11.84
C SER A 37 5.06 -14.44 11.24
N THR A 38 5.00 -13.27 10.61
CA THR A 38 3.84 -12.75 9.90
C THR A 38 3.99 -12.97 8.40
N ASP A 39 2.97 -13.59 7.81
CA ASP A 39 2.88 -13.84 6.37
C ASP A 39 3.15 -12.57 5.55
N PRO A 40 4.09 -12.59 4.58
CA PRO A 40 4.44 -11.45 3.74
C PRO A 40 3.23 -10.66 3.20
N ILE A 41 2.17 -11.37 2.80
CA ILE A 41 0.96 -10.75 2.25
C ILE A 41 0.21 -9.97 3.33
N ILE A 42 0.15 -10.48 4.57
CA ILE A 42 -0.51 -9.80 5.70
C ILE A 42 0.24 -8.52 6.04
N PHE A 43 1.58 -8.56 6.06
CA PHE A 43 2.40 -7.36 6.25
C PHE A 43 2.12 -6.32 5.16
N LEU A 44 2.09 -6.74 3.89
CA LEU A 44 1.82 -5.86 2.76
C LEU A 44 0.40 -5.29 2.81
N LEU A 45 -0.58 -6.07 3.25
CA LEU A 45 -1.96 -5.63 3.47
C LEU A 45 -2.04 -4.50 4.51
N ILE A 46 -1.39 -4.68 5.66
CA ILE A 46 -1.33 -3.67 6.72
C ILE A 46 -0.66 -2.39 6.21
N LEU A 47 0.48 -2.52 5.53
CA LEU A 47 1.19 -1.37 4.95
C LEU A 47 0.32 -0.62 3.93
N THR A 48 -0.39 -1.36 3.08
CA THR A 48 -1.31 -0.76 2.09
C THR A 48 -2.48 -0.05 2.77
N ALA A 49 -3.01 -0.59 3.88
CA ALA A 49 -4.06 0.07 4.65
C ALA A 49 -3.59 1.40 5.26
N TRP A 50 -2.37 1.42 5.84
CA TRP A 50 -1.79 2.65 6.38
C TRP A 50 -1.56 3.71 5.31
N THR A 51 -1.10 3.30 4.12
CA THR A 51 -0.87 4.23 3.01
C THR A 51 -2.16 4.79 2.45
N PHE A 52 -3.22 3.98 2.38
CA PHE A 52 -4.57 4.41 2.03
C PHE A 52 -5.10 5.49 3.00
N ILE A 53 -4.96 5.27 4.32
CA ILE A 53 -5.33 6.26 5.35
C ILE A 53 -4.53 7.56 5.17
N GLY A 54 -3.23 7.46 4.90
CA GLY A 54 -2.39 8.61 4.58
C GLY A 54 -2.89 9.40 3.36
N GLY A 55 -3.39 8.69 2.34
CA GLY A 55 -3.97 9.27 1.14
C GLY A 55 -5.28 10.01 1.42
N LEU A 56 -6.14 9.46 2.28
CA LEU A 56 -7.37 10.12 2.74
C LEU A 56 -7.10 11.39 3.54
N ILE A 57 -6.15 11.32 4.50
CA ILE A 57 -5.73 12.50 5.29
C ILE A 57 -5.15 13.58 4.37
N GLY A 58 -4.38 13.17 3.35
CA GLY A 58 -3.82 14.05 2.33
C GLY A 58 -4.87 14.77 1.48
N MET A 59 -6.07 14.22 1.35
CA MET A 59 -7.17 14.78 0.55
C MET A 59 -8.01 15.80 1.34
N ASN A 60 -8.19 15.57 2.65
CA ASN A 60 -8.94 16.46 3.55
C ASN A 60 -8.17 17.72 3.99
N THR A 61 -6.98 17.95 3.44
CA THR A 61 -6.17 19.13 3.76
C THR A 61 -6.44 20.24 2.73
N PRO A 62 -6.61 21.52 3.13
CA PRO A 62 -6.77 22.61 2.18
C PRO A 62 -5.49 22.78 1.37
N THR A 63 -5.51 22.42 0.09
CA THR A 63 -4.30 22.36 -0.72
C THR A 63 -4.54 22.62 -2.22
N THR A 64 -3.44 22.89 -2.93
CA THR A 64 -3.39 23.13 -4.38
C THR A 64 -3.75 21.89 -5.19
N ALA A 65 -4.30 22.08 -6.39
CA ALA A 65 -4.72 21.00 -7.31
C ALA A 65 -3.70 19.84 -7.46
N LYS A 66 -2.40 20.14 -7.48
CA LYS A 66 -1.32 19.15 -7.57
C LYS A 66 -1.30 18.13 -6.43
N THR A 67 -1.70 18.52 -5.23
CA THR A 67 -1.74 17.63 -4.06
C THR A 67 -3.01 16.78 -4.04
N THR A 68 -4.13 17.34 -4.49
CA THR A 68 -5.40 16.64 -4.62
C THR A 68 -5.28 15.50 -5.63
N ILE A 69 -4.71 15.78 -6.81
CA ILE A 69 -4.46 14.75 -7.83
C ILE A 69 -3.59 13.62 -7.28
N ARG A 70 -2.52 13.96 -6.56
CA ARG A 70 -1.63 12.98 -5.94
C ARG A 70 -2.33 12.11 -4.90
N SER A 71 -3.18 12.72 -4.07
CA SER A 71 -4.02 12.00 -3.10
C SER A 71 -4.98 11.04 -3.80
N ILE A 72 -5.65 11.50 -4.87
CA ILE A 72 -6.58 10.67 -5.65
C ILE A 72 -5.84 9.46 -6.23
N ILE A 73 -4.67 9.66 -6.86
CA ILE A 73 -3.87 8.55 -7.40
C ILE A 73 -3.51 7.57 -6.28
N THR A 74 -3.06 8.08 -5.13
CA THR A 74 -2.67 7.26 -3.98
C THR A 74 -3.84 6.43 -3.47
N ILE A 75 -5.01 7.05 -3.26
CA ILE A 75 -6.23 6.40 -2.77
C ILE A 75 -6.68 5.34 -3.77
N THR A 76 -6.80 5.69 -5.06
CA THR A 76 -7.26 4.75 -6.09
C THR A 76 -6.33 3.54 -6.18
N LEU A 77 -5.02 3.77 -6.22
CA LEU A 77 -4.03 2.71 -6.34
C LEU A 77 -4.02 1.80 -5.11
N THR A 78 -4.04 2.38 -3.91
CA THR A 78 -4.08 1.60 -2.65
C THR A 78 -5.41 0.89 -2.44
N LEU A 79 -6.54 1.43 -2.93
CA LEU A 79 -7.84 0.75 -2.91
C LEU A 79 -7.84 -0.53 -3.76
N PHE A 80 -7.39 -0.43 -5.02
CA PHE A 80 -7.26 -1.62 -5.88
C PHE A 80 -6.32 -2.65 -5.28
N LEU A 81 -5.19 -2.20 -4.72
CA LEU A 81 -4.21 -3.07 -4.10
C LEU A 81 -4.79 -3.76 -2.84
N LEU A 82 -5.55 -3.05 -2.00
CA LEU A 82 -6.25 -3.63 -0.85
C LEU A 82 -7.23 -4.72 -1.28
N LEU A 83 -8.08 -4.44 -2.26
CA LEU A 83 -9.04 -5.42 -2.80
C LEU A 83 -8.33 -6.68 -3.29
N TYR A 84 -7.23 -6.50 -4.04
CA TYR A 84 -6.45 -7.61 -4.56
C TYR A 84 -5.77 -8.43 -3.46
N LEU A 85 -5.13 -7.77 -2.48
CA LEU A 85 -4.47 -8.43 -1.35
C LEU A 85 -5.47 -9.21 -0.48
N ILE A 86 -6.65 -8.63 -0.19
CA ILE A 86 -7.72 -9.32 0.54
C ILE A 86 -8.15 -10.59 -0.20
N LEU A 87 -8.27 -10.52 -1.52
CA LEU A 87 -8.63 -11.67 -2.35
C LEU A 87 -7.55 -12.77 -2.26
N ILE A 88 -6.26 -12.42 -2.33
CA ILE A 88 -5.17 -13.41 -2.15
C ILE A 88 -5.24 -14.04 -0.76
N VAL A 89 -5.38 -13.23 0.29
CA VAL A 89 -5.49 -13.74 1.67
C VAL A 89 -6.70 -14.68 1.78
N TYR A 90 -7.85 -14.29 1.25
CA TYR A 90 -9.05 -15.11 1.27
C TYR A 90 -8.82 -16.49 0.62
N PHE A 91 -8.23 -16.55 -0.57
CA PHE A 91 -7.94 -17.83 -1.24
C PHE A 91 -6.80 -18.64 -0.59
N LYS A 92 -5.91 -18.01 0.17
CA LYS A 92 -4.80 -18.69 0.86
C LYS A 92 -5.23 -19.39 2.15
N TYR A 93 -6.22 -18.83 2.84
CA TYR A 93 -6.67 -19.30 4.17
C TYR A 93 -8.03 -20.02 4.16
N LEU A 94 -8.69 -20.14 3.00
CA LEU A 94 -9.90 -20.95 2.78
C LEU A 94 -9.52 -22.32 2.21
#